data_AF-A0A3L6G4B5-F1
#
_entry.id   AF-A0A3L6G4B5-F1
#
_cell.length_a   1.000
_cell.length_b   1.000
_cell.length_c   1.000
_cell.angle_alpha   90.00
_cell.angle_beta   90.00
_cell.angle_gamma   90.00
#
_symmetry.space_group_name_H-M   'P 1'
#
loop_
_entity.id
_entity.type
_entity.pdbx_description
1 polymer ?
#
loop_
_entity_poly.entity_id
_entity_poly.type
_entity_poly.pdbx_seq_one_letter_code
_entity_poly.pdbx_strand_id
1 'polypeptide(L)'
;TTQLDRLSFNSHAGTQPGALLPVRLFSIQKRDSVSPLPTWPLHLASNNQFGVALVSSVITPRLRASERGPSAPRAMDAALLVTVLVPAVAALLVLGSGAASASPPRAFFVFGDSLVDNGNNNYLMTTARADAPPYGIDFPTHLPTGRFSNGLNIPDIISEHLGSQPALPYLSPDLRGDQLLVGANFASAGVGILNDTGIQFVNIIGIGQQLHNFQDYQQRLAAFVGDDAARQVVSNALVLITLGGNDFVNNYYLVPFSFRSRQFAIQDYVPYLISEYRKILTVNCLSSPFKFQLLTHHQT
;
A
#
# COMPACT_ATOMS: atom_id res chain seq x y z
N THR A 1 -18.73 25.85 14.45
CA THR A 1 -17.61 26.80 14.54
C THR A 1 -16.36 25.95 14.69
N THR A 2 -15.52 25.72 13.68
CA THR A 2 -14.81 26.66 12.81
C THR A 2 -14.31 25.84 11.60
N GLN A 3 -14.89 26.03 10.41
CA GLN A 3 -14.32 26.70 9.22
C GLN A 3 -13.30 25.84 8.43
N LEU A 4 -13.80 25.25 7.34
CA LEU A 4 -13.05 24.67 6.22
C LEU A 4 -12.55 25.83 5.34
N ASP A 5 -11.23 26.02 5.27
CA ASP A 5 -10.64 26.91 4.26
C ASP A 5 -10.29 26.12 2.99
N ARG A 6 -10.96 26.55 1.90
CA ARG A 6 -10.66 26.20 0.53
C ARG A 6 -9.27 26.72 0.16
N LEU A 7 -8.39 25.85 -0.32
CA LEU A 7 -7.19 26.25 -1.05
C LEU A 7 -7.46 26.14 -2.56
N SER A 8 -7.75 27.27 -3.16
CA SER A 8 -7.62 27.53 -4.60
C SER A 8 -6.18 27.93 -4.91
N PHE A 9 -5.57 27.40 -5.97
CA PHE A 9 -4.37 28.00 -6.54
C PHE A 9 -4.44 28.11 -8.06
N ASN A 10 -4.22 29.35 -8.50
CA ASN A 10 -4.14 29.83 -9.88
C ASN A 10 -3.08 29.10 -10.70
N SER A 11 -3.42 28.82 -11.95
CA SER A 11 -2.48 28.49 -13.02
C SER A 11 -1.77 29.76 -13.48
N HIS A 12 -0.47 29.87 -13.23
CA HIS A 12 0.42 30.69 -14.03
C HIS A 12 1.55 29.82 -14.55
N ALA A 13 1.48 29.56 -15.85
CA ALA A 13 2.52 28.89 -16.62
C ALA A 13 3.70 29.85 -16.79
N GLY A 14 4.87 29.40 -16.34
CA GLY A 14 6.17 30.00 -16.63
C GLY A 14 7.17 28.88 -16.89
N THR A 15 7.43 28.63 -18.17
CA THR A 15 8.35 27.61 -18.68
C THR A 15 9.79 28.02 -18.41
N GLN A 16 10.53 27.20 -17.64
CA GLN A 16 11.99 27.24 -17.51
C GLN A 16 12.51 25.81 -17.78
N PRO A 17 13.41 25.59 -18.77
CA PRO A 17 13.97 24.28 -19.03
C PRO A 17 15.04 23.96 -17.97
N GLY A 18 14.75 23.02 -17.07
CA GLY A 18 15.69 22.57 -16.04
C GLY A 18 15.12 22.35 -14.64
N ALA A 19 13.81 22.49 -14.42
CA ALA A 19 13.20 22.32 -13.11
C ALA A 19 13.08 20.82 -12.71
N LEU A 20 13.84 20.44 -11.67
CA LEU A 20 13.73 19.18 -10.94
C LEU A 20 12.34 19.05 -10.30
N LEU A 21 11.71 17.88 -10.42
CA LEU A 21 10.43 17.57 -9.79
C LEU A 21 10.62 16.63 -8.60
N PRO A 22 10.09 16.95 -7.40
CA PRO A 22 10.29 16.15 -6.19
C PRO A 22 9.34 14.94 -6.11
N VAL A 23 9.88 13.76 -5.76
CA VAL A 23 9.10 12.57 -5.35
C VAL A 23 8.74 12.69 -3.87
N ARG A 24 7.48 12.43 -3.50
CA ARG A 24 7.07 12.40 -2.09
C ARG A 24 7.36 11.03 -1.47
N LEU A 25 8.34 10.99 -0.58
CA LEU A 25 8.64 9.82 0.25
C LEU A 25 7.75 9.83 1.50
N PHE A 26 7.03 8.73 1.75
CA PHE A 26 6.32 8.54 3.01
C PHE A 26 7.03 7.45 3.81
N SER A 27 7.53 7.80 5.00
CA SER A 27 8.01 6.83 5.98
C SER A 27 7.01 6.79 7.13
N ILE A 28 6.40 5.62 7.36
CA ILE A 28 5.57 5.40 8.53
C ILE A 28 6.51 4.99 9.66
N GLN A 29 6.86 5.94 10.53
CA GLN A 29 7.48 5.61 11.81
C GLN A 29 6.40 5.41 12.87
N LYS A 30 6.50 4.30 13.61
CA LYS A 30 5.71 4.06 14.80
C LYS A 30 6.05 5.17 15.81
N ARG A 31 5.05 5.95 16.22
CA ARG A 31 5.21 6.97 17.26
C ARG A 31 5.40 6.27 18.60
N ASP A 32 6.51 6.50 19.27
CA ASP A 32 6.73 6.02 20.64
C ASP A 32 5.82 6.79 21.60
N SER A 33 4.60 6.28 21.80
CA SER A 33 3.85 6.54 23.03
C SER A 33 4.14 5.39 23.98
N VAL A 34 5.03 5.63 24.95
CA VAL A 34 5.25 4.74 26.09
C VAL A 34 3.99 4.76 26.95
N SER A 35 3.15 3.75 26.76
CA SER A 35 2.13 3.34 27.72
C SER A 35 2.43 1.89 28.11
N PRO A 36 2.38 1.52 29.39
CA PRO A 36 2.70 0.17 29.83
C PRO A 36 1.75 -0.84 29.17
N LEU A 37 2.33 -1.91 28.61
CA LEU A 37 1.60 -3.01 27.97
C LEU A 37 0.68 -3.69 29.00
N PRO A 38 -0.62 -3.91 28.70
CA PRO A 38 -1.42 -4.79 29.52
C PRO A 38 -1.01 -6.24 29.25
N THR A 39 -0.66 -6.96 30.32
CA THR A 39 -0.43 -8.40 30.32
C THR A 39 -1.77 -9.12 30.12
N TRP A 40 -1.93 -9.86 29.03
CA TRP A 40 -3.06 -10.77 28.83
C TRP A 40 -2.60 -12.23 28.91
N PRO A 41 -3.23 -13.08 29.72
CA PRO A 41 -2.94 -14.50 29.75
C PRO A 41 -3.61 -15.23 28.57
N LEU A 42 -2.98 -16.32 28.11
CA LEU A 42 -3.56 -17.26 27.15
C LEU A 42 -4.86 -17.86 27.72
N HIS A 43 -6.00 -17.68 27.05
CA HIS A 43 -7.08 -18.68 27.00
C HIS A 43 -8.01 -18.51 25.79
N LEU A 44 -8.42 -19.65 25.24
CA LEU A 44 -9.40 -19.82 24.17
C LEU A 44 -10.80 -19.35 24.57
N ALA A 45 -11.50 -18.65 23.67
CA ALA A 45 -12.97 -18.60 23.52
C ALA A 45 -13.26 -17.88 22.19
N SER A 46 -13.77 -18.52 21.14
CA SER A 46 -15.18 -18.79 20.85
C SER A 46 -16.09 -17.55 20.78
N ASN A 47 -16.52 -17.25 19.55
CA ASN A 47 -17.74 -16.58 19.11
C ASN A 47 -18.07 -15.11 19.47
N ASN A 48 -18.53 -14.46 18.39
CA ASN A 48 -19.59 -13.48 18.25
C ASN A 48 -19.30 -11.97 18.32
N GLN A 49 -19.49 -11.37 17.13
CA GLN A 49 -20.43 -10.30 16.81
C GLN A 49 -20.32 -8.98 17.58
N PHE A 50 -19.86 -7.93 16.90
CA PHE A 50 -20.40 -6.56 16.89
C PHE A 50 -19.79 -5.86 15.66
N GLY A 51 -20.47 -5.21 14.72
CA GLY A 51 -21.87 -4.92 14.47
C GLY A 51 -21.90 -3.98 13.26
N VAL A 52 -22.71 -4.30 12.24
CA VAL A 52 -23.13 -3.32 11.23
C VAL A 52 -24.62 -3.54 11.02
N ALA A 53 -25.41 -2.60 11.52
CA ALA A 53 -26.83 -2.48 11.24
C ALA A 53 -27.07 -1.21 10.42
N LEU A 54 -28.23 -1.22 9.72
CA LEU A 54 -28.84 -0.19 8.86
C LEU A 54 -28.35 -0.18 7.40
N VAL A 55 -29.18 -0.30 6.35
CA VAL A 55 -30.65 -0.35 6.15
C VAL A 55 -30.90 -1.06 4.82
N SER A 56 -31.88 -1.96 4.70
CA SER A 56 -32.71 -2.00 3.48
C SER A 56 -34.04 -2.73 3.66
N SER A 57 -35.08 -2.08 3.16
CA SER A 57 -36.35 -2.61 2.65
C SER A 57 -37.31 -3.35 3.60
N VAL A 58 -38.25 -2.60 4.16
CA VAL A 58 -39.65 -3.03 4.30
C VAL A 58 -40.43 -2.41 3.15
N ILE A 59 -41.15 -3.23 2.38
CA ILE A 59 -42.54 -3.06 1.93
C ILE A 59 -42.80 -4.14 0.88
N THR A 60 -43.50 -5.20 1.27
CA THR A 60 -44.17 -6.13 0.37
C THR A 60 -45.66 -5.97 0.61
N PRO A 61 -46.49 -5.55 -0.36
CA PRO A 61 -47.93 -5.54 -0.17
C PRO A 61 -48.49 -6.94 -0.42
N ARG A 62 -49.17 -7.49 0.60
CA ARG A 62 -50.14 -8.59 0.45
C ARG A 62 -51.35 -8.06 -0.32
N LEU A 63 -51.66 -8.66 -1.46
CA LEU A 63 -52.94 -8.46 -2.15
C LEU A 63 -54.01 -9.36 -1.52
N ARG A 64 -55.05 -8.75 -0.96
CA ARG A 64 -56.32 -9.41 -0.61
C ARG A 64 -57.42 -8.70 -1.40
N ALA A 65 -58.10 -9.45 -2.26
CA ALA A 65 -59.22 -8.96 -3.04
C ALA A 65 -60.45 -8.74 -2.15
N SER A 66 -61.10 -7.59 -2.32
CA SER A 66 -62.49 -7.35 -1.93
C SER A 66 -63.06 -6.26 -2.83
N GLU A 67 -64.15 -6.59 -3.51
CA GLU A 67 -64.86 -5.78 -4.50
C GLU A 67 -65.61 -4.58 -3.87
N ARG A 68 -65.72 -3.49 -4.64
CA ARG A 68 -66.90 -2.61 -4.90
C ARG A 68 -66.43 -1.18 -5.28
N GLY A 69 -66.82 -0.69 -6.47
CA GLY A 69 -66.59 0.69 -6.94
C GLY A 69 -67.63 1.70 -6.42
N PRO A 70 -67.83 2.89 -7.04
CA PRO A 70 -67.07 3.55 -8.12
C PRO A 70 -66.75 5.05 -7.85
N SER A 71 -65.76 5.62 -8.57
CA SER A 71 -65.76 6.95 -9.24
C SER A 71 -64.32 7.48 -9.39
N ALA A 72 -63.86 7.57 -10.65
CA ALA A 72 -62.51 7.94 -11.02
C ALA A 72 -62.43 9.40 -11.49
N PRO A 73 -61.38 10.15 -11.14
CA PRO A 73 -60.79 11.15 -12.02
C PRO A 73 -59.58 10.55 -12.74
N ARG A 74 -59.73 10.42 -14.07
CA ARG A 74 -58.71 10.39 -15.14
C ARG A 74 -57.34 9.78 -14.78
N ALA A 75 -57.21 8.46 -15.00
CA ALA A 75 -55.95 7.70 -14.92
C ALA A 75 -54.89 8.07 -15.98
N MET A 76 -55.22 8.97 -16.93
CA MET A 76 -54.35 9.30 -18.07
C MET A 76 -53.21 10.28 -17.71
N ASP A 77 -53.38 11.13 -16.69
CA ASP A 77 -52.37 12.15 -16.35
C ASP A 77 -51.22 11.60 -15.51
N ALA A 78 -51.49 10.61 -14.65
CA ALA A 78 -50.46 9.96 -13.82
C ALA A 78 -49.55 9.03 -14.65
N ALA A 79 -50.11 8.34 -15.65
CA ALA A 79 -49.35 7.44 -16.52
C ALA A 79 -48.35 8.20 -17.40
N LEU A 80 -48.73 9.38 -17.90
CA LEU A 80 -47.89 10.25 -18.70
C LEU A 80 -46.74 10.88 -17.88
N LEU A 81 -47.02 11.28 -16.64
CA LEU A 81 -46.01 11.78 -15.70
C LEU A 81 -44.96 10.69 -15.40
N VAL A 82 -45.38 9.45 -15.15
CA VAL A 82 -44.48 8.32 -14.87
C VAL A 82 -43.65 7.93 -16.10
N THR A 83 -44.23 7.96 -17.30
CA THR A 83 -43.50 7.61 -18.54
C THR A 83 -42.44 8.64 -18.93
N VAL A 84 -42.54 9.90 -18.48
CA VAL A 84 -41.56 10.94 -18.77
C VAL A 84 -40.54 11.11 -17.65
N LEU A 85 -40.97 11.07 -16.38
CA LEU A 85 -40.07 11.27 -15.24
C LEU A 85 -39.08 10.11 -15.04
N VAL A 86 -39.52 8.87 -15.24
CA VAL A 86 -38.64 7.70 -15.03
C VAL A 86 -37.45 7.68 -15.99
N PRO A 87 -37.62 7.84 -17.31
CA PRO A 87 -36.47 7.91 -18.22
C PRO A 87 -35.66 9.20 -18.05
N ALA A 88 -36.28 10.33 -17.67
CA ALA A 88 -35.54 11.56 -17.40
C ALA A 88 -34.65 11.43 -16.16
N VAL A 89 -35.13 10.79 -15.09
CA VAL A 89 -34.33 10.50 -13.88
C VAL A 89 -33.27 9.44 -14.19
N ALA A 90 -33.57 8.41 -14.98
CA ALA A 90 -32.58 7.44 -15.44
C ALA A 90 -31.49 8.09 -16.29
N ALA A 91 -31.84 8.99 -17.21
CA ALA A 91 -30.89 9.78 -18.00
C ALA A 91 -30.05 10.71 -17.11
N LEU A 92 -30.64 11.34 -16.09
CA LEU A 92 -29.91 12.16 -15.13
C LEU A 92 -28.93 11.34 -14.28
N LEU A 93 -29.27 10.09 -13.92
CA LEU A 93 -28.39 9.18 -13.19
C LEU A 93 -27.23 8.66 -14.06
N VAL A 94 -27.48 8.44 -15.37
CA VAL A 94 -26.44 8.09 -16.35
C VAL A 94 -25.52 9.29 -16.63
N LEU A 95 -26.06 10.51 -16.68
CA LEU A 95 -25.29 11.75 -16.89
C LEU A 95 -24.57 12.23 -15.62
N GLY A 96 -25.07 11.86 -14.43
CA GLY A 96 -24.45 12.12 -13.12
C GLY A 96 -23.32 11.15 -12.77
N SER A 97 -23.13 10.10 -13.58
CA SER A 97 -21.95 9.22 -13.53
C SER A 97 -20.78 9.92 -14.23
N GLY A 98 -20.45 11.13 -13.78
CA GLY A 98 -19.15 11.70 -14.07
C GLY A 98 -18.13 10.69 -13.55
N ALA A 99 -17.35 10.11 -14.46
CA ALA A 99 -16.21 9.28 -14.09
C ALA A 99 -15.49 10.02 -12.98
N ALA A 100 -15.52 9.47 -11.76
CA ALA A 100 -14.68 9.96 -10.69
C ALA A 100 -13.31 10.10 -11.34
N SER A 101 -12.75 11.31 -11.31
CA SER A 101 -11.46 11.57 -11.92
C SER A 101 -10.46 10.72 -11.15
N ALA A 102 -10.30 9.48 -11.57
CA ALA A 102 -9.36 8.55 -11.01
C ALA A 102 -8.03 9.25 -11.22
N SER A 103 -7.36 9.59 -10.12
CA SER A 103 -6.01 10.09 -10.20
C SER A 103 -5.23 9.12 -11.09
N PRO A 104 -4.45 9.61 -12.07
CA PRO A 104 -3.76 8.73 -12.99
C PRO A 104 -2.99 7.67 -12.18
N PRO A 105 -3.07 6.39 -12.58
CA PRO A 105 -2.49 5.30 -11.80
C PRO A 105 -1.02 5.60 -11.53
N ARG A 106 -0.65 5.60 -10.25
CA ARG A 106 0.71 5.89 -9.80
C ARG A 106 1.41 4.56 -9.59
N ALA A 107 2.57 4.38 -10.23
CA ALA A 107 3.41 3.23 -9.94
C ALA A 107 3.73 3.18 -8.44
N PHE A 108 3.78 1.97 -7.88
CA PHE A 108 4.04 1.76 -6.46
C PHE A 108 5.29 0.91 -6.26
N PHE A 109 6.30 1.49 -5.62
CA PHE A 109 7.55 0.82 -5.29
C PHE A 109 7.63 0.54 -3.80
N VAL A 110 7.89 -0.71 -3.44
CA VAL A 110 7.92 -1.16 -2.05
C VAL A 110 9.28 -1.73 -1.74
N PHE A 111 9.90 -1.27 -0.67
CA PHE A 111 11.17 -1.75 -0.14
C PHE A 111 10.99 -2.11 1.33
N GLY A 112 11.76 -3.06 1.81
CA GLY A 112 11.73 -3.37 3.23
C GLY A 112 11.81 -4.85 3.58
N ASP A 113 11.17 -5.17 4.69
CA ASP A 113 11.20 -6.47 5.33
C ASP A 113 9.88 -7.27 5.18
N SER A 114 9.70 -8.29 6.03
CA SER A 114 8.55 -9.20 6.01
C SER A 114 7.21 -8.50 6.17
N LEU A 115 7.16 -7.29 6.75
CA LEU A 115 5.91 -6.55 6.93
C LEU A 115 5.27 -6.15 5.61
N VAL A 116 6.09 -6.05 4.55
CA VAL A 116 5.66 -5.60 3.24
C VAL A 116 6.06 -6.56 2.12
N ASP A 117 6.82 -7.62 2.39
CA ASP A 117 7.08 -8.69 1.43
C ASP A 117 5.77 -9.40 1.03
N ASN A 118 5.62 -9.61 -0.27
CA ASN A 118 4.48 -10.32 -0.87
C ASN A 118 4.89 -11.55 -1.70
N GLY A 119 6.12 -12.04 -1.53
CA GLY A 119 6.55 -13.33 -2.05
C GLY A 119 7.94 -13.37 -2.66
N ASN A 120 8.79 -12.34 -2.53
CA ASN A 120 10.16 -12.41 -3.07
C ASN A 120 10.94 -13.56 -2.44
N ASN A 121 10.75 -13.79 -1.14
CA ASN A 121 11.46 -14.85 -0.42
C ASN A 121 11.11 -16.27 -0.90
N ASN A 122 9.98 -16.46 -1.59
CA ASN A 122 9.60 -17.76 -2.14
C ASN A 122 10.49 -18.18 -3.33
N TYR A 123 11.19 -17.21 -3.94
CA TYR A 123 12.16 -17.44 -5.02
C TYR A 123 13.59 -17.65 -4.52
N LEU A 124 13.83 -17.62 -3.20
CA LEU A 124 15.16 -17.70 -2.60
C LEU A 124 15.31 -18.99 -1.80
N MET A 125 16.51 -19.57 -1.78
CA MET A 125 16.86 -20.65 -0.85
C MET A 125 17.07 -20.09 0.57
N THR A 126 15.97 -19.86 1.29
CA THR A 126 15.91 -19.18 2.59
C THR A 126 14.96 -19.90 3.54
N THR A 127 15.16 -19.72 4.84
CA THR A 127 14.22 -20.17 5.87
C THR A 127 13.14 -19.12 6.17
N ALA A 128 13.32 -17.87 5.75
CA ALA A 128 12.35 -16.81 5.94
C ALA A 128 11.32 -16.82 4.80
N ARG A 129 10.40 -17.80 4.78
CA ARG A 129 9.33 -17.91 3.77
C ARG A 129 7.94 -17.89 4.38
N ALA A 130 6.98 -17.43 3.58
CA ALA A 130 5.55 -17.41 3.91
C ALA A 130 4.74 -18.19 2.85
N ASP A 131 5.25 -19.36 2.46
CA ASP A 131 4.71 -20.28 1.45
C ASP A 131 4.01 -21.51 2.06
N ALA A 132 3.69 -21.47 3.36
CA ALA A 132 2.99 -22.54 4.08
C ALA A 132 1.87 -21.98 4.99
N PRO A 133 0.90 -22.80 5.43
CA PRO A 133 -0.05 -22.40 6.47
C PRO A 133 0.65 -21.92 7.75
N PRO A 134 0.09 -20.93 8.50
CA PRO A 134 -1.24 -20.33 8.33
C PRO A 134 -1.28 -19.13 7.37
N TYR A 135 -0.19 -18.81 6.67
CA TYR A 135 -0.16 -17.65 5.78
C TYR A 135 -1.21 -17.79 4.66
N GLY A 136 -1.93 -16.70 4.39
CA GLY A 136 -2.99 -16.68 3.38
C GLY A 136 -4.34 -17.31 3.76
N ILE A 137 -4.55 -17.75 5.01
CA ILE A 137 -5.82 -18.35 5.45
C ILE A 137 -7.04 -17.43 5.28
N ASP A 138 -6.86 -16.11 5.43
CA ASP A 138 -7.89 -15.08 5.25
C ASP A 138 -7.85 -14.44 3.85
N PHE A 139 -6.92 -14.87 2.98
CA PHE A 139 -6.86 -14.42 1.59
C PHE A 139 -7.99 -15.07 0.77
N PRO A 140 -8.55 -14.44 -0.28
CA PRO A 140 -9.64 -15.01 -1.06
C PRO A 140 -9.37 -16.41 -1.64
N THR A 141 -8.11 -16.78 -1.85
CA THR A 141 -7.72 -18.12 -2.34
C THR A 141 -7.58 -19.15 -1.23
N HIS A 142 -7.48 -18.72 0.04
CA HIS A 142 -7.14 -19.56 1.21
C HIS A 142 -5.84 -20.36 1.07
N LEU A 143 -4.93 -19.92 0.19
CA LEU A 143 -3.64 -20.53 -0.08
C LEU A 143 -2.49 -19.62 0.39
N PRO A 144 -1.32 -20.17 0.75
CA PRO A 144 -0.15 -19.37 1.07
C PRO A 144 0.21 -18.40 -0.07
N THR A 145 0.39 -17.13 0.30
CA THR A 145 0.53 -16.04 -0.67
C THR A 145 1.95 -15.47 -0.74
N GLY A 146 2.87 -15.94 0.11
CA GLY A 146 4.18 -15.31 0.30
C GLY A 146 4.15 -14.05 1.17
N ARG A 147 2.99 -13.67 1.71
CA ARG A 147 2.85 -12.57 2.68
C ARG A 147 2.95 -13.12 4.09
N PHE A 148 3.71 -12.45 4.96
CA PHE A 148 3.79 -12.77 6.39
C PHE A 148 2.54 -12.30 7.15
N SER A 149 1.37 -12.69 6.66
CA SER A 149 0.03 -12.32 7.14
C SER A 149 -0.95 -13.45 6.81
N ASN A 150 -2.09 -13.48 7.51
CA ASN A 150 -3.20 -14.34 7.14
C ASN A 150 -3.83 -13.93 5.79
N GLY A 151 -3.69 -12.67 5.39
CA GLY A 151 -4.33 -12.15 4.18
C GLY A 151 -3.48 -11.06 3.54
N LEU A 152 -4.11 -9.91 3.29
CA LEU A 152 -3.45 -8.73 2.73
C LEU A 152 -2.39 -8.18 3.70
N ASN A 153 -1.32 -7.64 3.13
CA ASN A 153 -0.31 -6.85 3.85
C ASN A 153 -0.49 -5.36 3.55
N ILE A 154 0.35 -4.50 4.17
CA ILE A 154 0.22 -3.04 4.06
C ILE A 154 0.23 -2.56 2.59
N PRO A 155 1.18 -2.99 1.73
CA PRO A 155 1.17 -2.68 0.30
C PRO A 155 -0.13 -3.02 -0.43
N ASP A 156 -0.73 -4.16 -0.14
CA ASP A 156 -1.97 -4.55 -0.82
C ASP A 156 -3.10 -3.59 -0.46
N ILE A 157 -3.25 -3.29 0.83
CA ILE A 157 -4.29 -2.37 1.32
C ILE A 157 -4.10 -0.98 0.72
N ILE A 158 -2.85 -0.50 0.63
CA ILE A 158 -2.54 0.78 -0.05
C ILE A 158 -2.93 0.70 -1.52
N SER A 159 -2.62 -0.40 -2.21
CA SER A 159 -2.95 -0.58 -3.64
C SER A 159 -4.46 -0.56 -3.87
N GLU A 160 -5.24 -1.22 -3.00
CA GLU A 160 -6.72 -1.17 -3.03
C GLU A 160 -7.25 0.26 -2.89
N HIS A 161 -6.70 1.04 -1.96
CA HIS A 161 -7.09 2.44 -1.76
C HIS A 161 -6.68 3.34 -2.94
N LEU A 162 -5.61 3.00 -3.65
CA LEU A 162 -5.21 3.67 -4.89
C LEU A 162 -6.08 3.25 -6.09
N GLY A 163 -6.93 2.24 -5.96
CA GLY A 163 -7.65 1.63 -7.08
C GLY A 163 -6.72 0.94 -8.07
N SER A 164 -5.54 0.51 -7.61
CA SER A 164 -4.52 -0.16 -8.41
C SER A 164 -4.44 -1.64 -8.07
N GLN A 165 -3.96 -2.44 -9.02
CA GLN A 165 -3.56 -3.81 -8.71
C GLN A 165 -2.33 -3.81 -7.78
N PRO A 166 -2.16 -4.83 -6.92
CA PRO A 166 -0.97 -4.97 -6.09
C PRO A 166 0.30 -5.08 -6.93
N ALA A 167 1.36 -4.38 -6.50
CA ALA A 167 2.68 -4.50 -7.12
C ALA A 167 3.21 -5.94 -6.97
N LEU A 168 3.66 -6.56 -8.05
CA LEU A 168 4.21 -7.92 -8.01
C LEU A 168 5.56 -7.98 -7.30
N PRO A 169 5.95 -9.13 -6.71
CA PRO A 169 7.32 -9.36 -6.26
C PRO A 169 8.30 -9.14 -7.42
N TYR A 170 9.43 -8.48 -7.18
CA TYR A 170 10.45 -8.21 -8.19
C TYR A 170 10.95 -9.49 -8.89
N LEU A 171 11.09 -10.58 -8.12
CA LEU A 171 11.55 -11.87 -8.62
C LEU A 171 10.47 -12.68 -9.35
N SER A 172 9.22 -12.18 -9.41
CA SER A 172 8.16 -12.86 -10.12
C SER A 172 8.42 -12.88 -11.64
N PRO A 173 8.28 -14.04 -12.32
CA PRO A 173 8.38 -14.11 -13.78
C PRO A 173 7.25 -13.34 -14.49
N ASP A 174 6.17 -13.01 -13.78
CA ASP A 174 5.03 -12.27 -14.30
C ASP A 174 5.24 -10.74 -14.26
N LEU A 175 6.28 -10.25 -13.59
CA LEU A 175 6.65 -8.83 -13.60
C LEU A 175 7.27 -8.46 -14.96
N ARG A 176 6.45 -8.27 -15.99
CA ARG A 176 6.87 -7.93 -17.37
C ARG A 176 5.78 -7.16 -18.11
N GLY A 177 6.16 -6.46 -19.18
CA GLY A 177 5.22 -5.66 -19.98
C GLY A 177 4.48 -4.64 -19.12
N ASP A 178 3.15 -4.58 -19.25
CA ASP A 178 2.32 -3.61 -18.53
C ASP A 178 2.38 -3.75 -17.00
N GLN A 179 2.75 -4.91 -16.47
CA GLN A 179 2.97 -5.08 -15.02
C GLN A 179 4.12 -4.21 -14.52
N LEU A 180 5.08 -3.84 -15.39
CA LEU A 180 6.09 -2.86 -15.05
C LEU A 180 5.49 -1.48 -14.80
N LEU A 181 4.35 -1.10 -15.40
CA LEU A 181 3.74 0.22 -15.19
C LEU A 181 3.06 0.35 -13.82
N VAL A 182 2.67 -0.78 -13.21
CA VAL A 182 2.06 -0.83 -11.86
C VAL A 182 3.10 -0.55 -10.77
N GLY A 183 4.36 -0.91 -11.02
CA GLY A 183 5.43 -0.87 -10.05
C GLY A 183 5.86 -2.26 -9.60
N ALA A 184 6.65 -2.34 -8.52
CA ALA A 184 7.21 -3.59 -8.05
C ALA A 184 7.49 -3.57 -6.55
N ASN A 185 7.42 -4.74 -5.93
CA ASN A 185 7.79 -4.97 -4.55
C ASN A 185 9.18 -5.62 -4.50
N PHE A 186 10.15 -4.93 -3.90
CA PHE A 186 11.53 -5.36 -3.72
C PHE A 186 11.82 -5.89 -2.32
N ALA A 187 10.84 -5.84 -1.40
CA ALA A 187 11.03 -6.21 -0.02
C ALA A 187 11.37 -7.70 0.15
N SER A 188 12.07 -8.03 1.23
CA SER A 188 12.48 -9.39 1.54
C SER A 188 12.53 -9.61 3.04
N ALA A 189 11.91 -10.69 3.50
CA ALA A 189 11.85 -11.01 4.92
C ALA A 189 13.23 -11.22 5.56
N GLY A 190 13.34 -10.81 6.83
CA GLY A 190 14.54 -10.96 7.65
C GLY A 190 15.55 -9.82 7.55
N VAL A 191 15.43 -8.96 6.53
CA VAL A 191 16.33 -7.83 6.32
C VAL A 191 16.16 -6.73 7.38
N GLY A 192 17.26 -6.07 7.73
CA GLY A 192 17.27 -4.85 8.54
C GLY A 192 17.86 -3.65 7.78
N ILE A 193 18.08 -2.57 8.52
CA ILE A 193 18.87 -1.41 8.09
C ILE A 193 20.32 -1.84 7.88
N LEU A 194 20.85 -2.69 8.76
CA LEU A 194 22.23 -3.16 8.67
C LEU A 194 22.36 -4.38 7.76
N ASN A 195 23.43 -4.42 6.97
CA ASN A 195 23.69 -5.52 6.03
C ASN A 195 23.94 -6.87 6.69
N ASP A 196 24.36 -6.89 7.97
CA ASP A 196 24.58 -8.12 8.73
C ASP A 196 23.33 -8.61 9.50
N THR A 197 22.25 -7.82 9.52
CA THR A 197 20.98 -8.24 10.10
C THR A 197 20.31 -9.29 9.21
N GLY A 198 19.90 -10.42 9.80
CA GLY A 198 19.15 -11.47 9.10
C GLY A 198 20.00 -12.56 8.48
N ILE A 199 21.32 -12.57 8.71
CA ILE A 199 22.25 -13.60 8.21
C ILE A 199 21.85 -15.04 8.59
N GLN A 200 21.14 -15.22 9.70
CA GLN A 200 20.64 -16.52 10.15
C GLN A 200 19.59 -17.13 9.20
N PHE A 201 19.01 -16.33 8.31
CA PHE A 201 18.05 -16.79 7.30
C PHE A 201 18.72 -17.24 6.00
N VAL A 202 20.06 -17.36 5.99
CA VAL A 202 20.90 -17.85 4.89
C VAL A 202 20.92 -16.92 3.68
N ASN A 203 19.81 -16.84 2.95
CA ASN A 203 19.69 -16.02 1.75
C ASN A 203 18.53 -15.03 1.90
N ILE A 204 18.83 -13.74 1.90
CA ILE A 204 17.84 -12.67 1.97
C ILE A 204 18.27 -11.54 1.04
N ILE A 205 17.33 -10.73 0.57
CA ILE A 205 17.64 -9.57 -0.27
C ILE A 205 17.87 -8.38 0.65
N GLY A 206 19.14 -8.14 0.99
CA GLY A 206 19.59 -6.98 1.74
C GLY A 206 19.14 -5.67 1.08
N ILE A 207 18.95 -4.59 1.85
CA ILE A 207 18.43 -3.32 1.32
C ILE A 207 19.27 -2.76 0.17
N GLY A 208 20.59 -2.89 0.21
CA GLY A 208 21.46 -2.52 -0.91
C GLY A 208 21.13 -3.30 -2.19
N GLN A 209 20.85 -4.60 -2.09
CA GLN A 209 20.42 -5.41 -3.22
C GLN A 209 18.99 -5.05 -3.68
N GLN A 210 18.08 -4.68 -2.78
CA GLN A 210 16.76 -4.19 -3.18
C GLN A 210 16.87 -2.91 -4.02
N LEU A 211 17.81 -2.01 -3.67
CA LEU A 211 18.09 -0.81 -4.45
C LEU A 211 18.74 -1.13 -5.81
N HIS A 212 19.64 -2.11 -5.88
CA HIS A 212 20.18 -2.59 -7.16
C HIS A 212 19.08 -3.22 -8.04
N ASN A 213 18.23 -4.06 -7.46
CA ASN A 213 17.08 -4.62 -8.16
C ASN A 213 16.15 -3.53 -8.72
N PHE A 214 16.02 -2.40 -8.01
CA PHE A 214 15.27 -1.25 -8.52
C PHE A 214 15.95 -0.57 -9.70
N GLN A 215 17.28 -0.46 -9.71
CA GLN A 215 18.02 0.03 -10.88
C GLN A 215 17.83 -0.87 -12.09
N ASP A 216 17.90 -2.19 -11.90
CA ASP A 216 17.63 -3.17 -12.95
C ASP A 216 16.19 -3.07 -13.46
N TYR A 217 15.23 -2.92 -12.54
CA TYR A 217 13.84 -2.66 -12.89
C TYR A 217 13.67 -1.38 -13.73
N GLN A 218 14.36 -0.28 -13.39
CA GLN A 218 14.30 0.97 -14.15
C GLN A 218 14.79 0.77 -15.59
N GLN A 219 15.85 -0.02 -15.79
CA GLN A 219 16.35 -0.35 -17.13
C GLN A 219 15.32 -1.18 -17.91
N ARG A 220 14.69 -2.17 -17.27
CA ARG A 220 13.64 -2.99 -17.88
C ARG A 220 12.42 -2.16 -18.28
N LEU A 221 12.03 -1.21 -17.43
CA LEU A 221 10.95 -0.27 -17.70
C LEU A 221 11.31 0.66 -18.87
N ALA A 222 12.50 1.25 -18.87
CA ALA A 222 12.99 2.09 -19.96
C ALA A 222 13.05 1.35 -21.30
N ALA A 223 13.47 0.08 -21.29
CA ALA A 223 13.44 -0.76 -22.49
C ALA A 223 12.01 -1.03 -23.01
N PHE A 224 11.00 -1.01 -22.13
CA PHE A 224 9.62 -1.27 -22.48
C PHE A 224 8.87 -0.02 -22.98
N VAL A 225 9.02 1.13 -22.31
CA VAL A 225 8.26 2.36 -22.61
C VAL A 225 9.09 3.53 -23.15
N GLY A 226 10.41 3.36 -23.23
CA GLY A 226 11.37 4.42 -23.56
C GLY A 226 11.80 5.22 -22.32
N ASP A 227 12.98 5.85 -22.41
CA ASP A 227 13.61 6.54 -21.29
C ASP A 227 12.74 7.65 -20.69
N ASP A 228 12.19 8.55 -21.52
CA ASP A 228 11.38 9.68 -21.05
C ASP A 228 10.15 9.23 -20.26
N ALA A 229 9.40 8.27 -20.80
CA ALA A 229 8.21 7.72 -20.16
C ALA A 229 8.57 6.98 -18.87
N ALA A 230 9.65 6.20 -18.87
CA ALA A 230 10.15 5.56 -17.66
C ALA A 230 10.48 6.58 -16.56
N ARG A 231 11.06 7.75 -16.91
CA ARG A 231 11.30 8.81 -15.89
C ARG A 231 10.03 9.38 -15.34
N GLN A 232 9.03 9.55 -16.19
CA GLN A 232 7.74 10.05 -15.76
C GLN A 232 7.04 9.05 -14.81
N VAL A 233 7.10 7.76 -15.11
CA VAL A 233 6.55 6.71 -14.22
C VAL A 233 7.26 6.73 -12.87
N VAL A 234 8.59 6.72 -12.87
CA VAL A 234 9.39 6.65 -11.63
C VAL A 234 9.25 7.92 -10.79
N SER A 235 9.25 9.10 -11.41
CA SER A 235 9.14 10.39 -10.70
C SER A 235 7.75 10.67 -10.12
N ASN A 236 6.70 10.07 -10.68
CA ASN A 236 5.34 10.21 -10.15
C ASN A 236 4.93 9.06 -9.21
N ALA A 237 5.80 8.09 -8.99
CA ALA A 237 5.51 6.91 -8.19
C ALA A 237 5.25 7.25 -6.71
N LEU A 238 4.58 6.32 -6.02
CA LEU A 238 4.58 6.20 -4.58
C LEU A 238 5.71 5.25 -4.16
N VAL A 239 6.40 5.57 -3.07
CA VAL A 239 7.46 4.72 -2.51
C VAL A 239 7.16 4.45 -1.04
N LEU A 240 7.17 3.17 -0.67
CA LEU A 240 7.07 2.69 0.71
C LEU A 240 8.37 1.99 1.11
N ILE A 241 8.91 2.32 2.28
CA ILE A 241 10.11 1.68 2.84
C ILE A 241 9.83 1.27 4.30
N THR A 242 9.99 -0.02 4.63
CA THR A 242 9.88 -0.54 6.02
C THR A 242 11.12 -1.31 6.44
N LEU A 243 11.89 -0.76 7.38
CA LEU A 243 13.11 -1.38 7.91
C LEU A 243 13.28 -1.03 9.39
N GLY A 244 14.10 -1.81 10.10
CA GLY A 244 14.55 -1.49 11.46
C GLY A 244 14.11 -2.49 12.52
N GLY A 245 12.93 -3.11 12.37
CA GLY A 245 12.41 -4.05 13.38
C GLY A 245 13.34 -5.24 13.61
N ASN A 246 13.82 -5.83 12.51
CA ASN A 246 14.75 -6.96 12.54
C ASN A 246 16.10 -6.61 13.17
N ASP A 247 16.56 -5.35 13.09
CA ASP A 247 17.83 -4.92 13.68
C ASP A 247 17.79 -4.98 15.22
N PHE A 248 16.62 -4.85 15.83
CA PHE A 248 16.43 -5.05 17.27
C PHE A 248 16.12 -6.51 17.59
N VAL A 249 15.15 -7.11 16.89
CA VAL A 249 14.72 -8.49 17.16
C VAL A 249 15.89 -9.44 17.05
N ASN A 250 16.63 -9.41 15.95
CA ASN A 250 17.69 -10.38 15.70
C ASN A 250 18.92 -10.16 16.59
N ASN A 251 19.18 -8.93 17.01
CA ASN A 251 20.41 -8.60 17.74
C ASN A 251 20.23 -8.51 19.26
N TYR A 252 19.04 -8.23 19.76
CA TYR A 252 18.82 -7.96 21.19
C TYR A 252 17.77 -8.86 21.84
N TYR A 253 16.82 -9.43 21.09
CA TYR A 253 15.70 -10.18 21.66
C TYR A 253 15.70 -11.67 21.30
N LEU A 254 16.08 -12.02 20.07
CA LEU A 254 16.03 -13.39 19.56
C LEU A 254 17.34 -14.15 19.83
N VAL A 255 18.48 -13.49 19.63
CA VAL A 255 19.81 -14.10 19.77
C VAL A 255 20.51 -13.56 21.03
N PRO A 256 20.58 -14.34 22.12
CA PRO A 256 21.32 -13.95 23.31
C PRO A 256 22.79 -13.67 22.96
N PHE A 257 23.35 -12.57 23.48
CA PHE A 257 24.76 -12.20 23.29
C PHE A 257 25.22 -12.13 21.82
N SER A 258 24.33 -11.70 20.91
CA SER A 258 24.71 -11.39 19.53
C SER A 258 25.97 -10.51 19.48
N PHE A 259 26.69 -10.54 18.37
CA PHE A 259 27.85 -9.65 18.19
C PHE A 259 27.46 -8.18 18.39
N ARG A 260 26.27 -7.76 17.91
CA ARG A 260 25.79 -6.38 18.03
C ARG A 260 25.45 -5.98 19.45
N SER A 261 24.78 -6.83 20.23
CA SER A 261 24.46 -6.51 21.63
C SER A 261 25.68 -6.47 22.55
N ARG A 262 26.80 -7.08 22.14
CA ARG A 262 28.10 -6.95 22.82
C ARG A 262 28.90 -5.72 22.39
N GLN A 263 28.63 -5.19 21.19
CA GLN A 263 29.30 -3.99 20.66
C GLN A 263 28.65 -2.69 21.15
N PHE A 264 27.32 -2.67 21.25
CA PHE A 264 26.57 -1.47 21.59
C PHE A 264 25.60 -1.73 22.73
N ALA A 265 25.51 -0.78 23.67
CA ALA A 265 24.31 -0.65 24.49
C ALA A 265 23.15 -0.15 23.60
N ILE A 266 21.91 -0.49 23.95
CA ILE A 266 20.72 -0.09 23.16
C ILE A 266 20.67 1.43 22.92
N GLN A 267 21.06 2.23 23.92
CA GLN A 267 21.08 3.70 23.84
C GLN A 267 22.01 4.23 22.74
N ASP A 268 23.13 3.55 22.50
CA ASP A 268 24.12 3.92 21.47
C ASP A 268 23.78 3.27 20.11
N TYR A 269 23.02 2.18 20.14
CA TYR A 269 22.63 1.45 18.94
C TYR A 269 21.59 2.20 18.10
N VAL A 270 20.63 2.86 18.74
CA VAL A 270 19.59 3.67 18.06
C VAL A 270 20.20 4.78 17.19
N PRO A 271 21.08 5.68 17.69
CA PRO A 271 21.68 6.71 16.84
C PRO A 271 22.55 6.12 15.73
N TYR A 272 23.24 5.00 15.98
CA TYR A 272 23.97 4.27 14.93
C TYR A 272 23.02 3.78 13.82
N LEU A 273 21.91 3.12 14.15
CA LEU A 273 20.91 2.69 13.17
C LEU A 273 20.31 3.86 12.38
N ILE A 274 20.00 4.98 13.05
CA ILE A 274 19.51 6.19 12.38
C ILE A 274 20.55 6.70 11.37
N SER A 275 21.84 6.67 11.73
CA SER A 275 22.91 7.11 10.83
C SER A 275 23.02 6.22 9.58
N GLU A 276 22.88 4.90 9.73
CA GLU A 276 22.89 3.96 8.60
C GLU A 276 21.62 4.09 7.75
N TYR A 277 20.46 4.27 8.38
CA TYR A 277 19.19 4.45 7.67
C TYR A 277 19.18 5.72 6.83
N ARG A 278 19.79 6.81 7.33
CA ARG A 278 19.98 8.04 6.53
C ARG A 278 20.76 7.77 5.25
N LYS A 279 21.77 6.90 5.25
CA LYS A 279 22.53 6.55 4.05
C LYS A 279 21.62 5.88 3.01
N ILE A 280 20.78 4.92 3.43
CA ILE A 280 19.79 4.26 2.56
C ILE A 280 18.87 5.29 1.90
N LEU A 281 18.34 6.23 2.68
CA LEU A 281 17.46 7.29 2.16
C LEU A 281 18.18 8.29 1.25
N THR A 282 19.49 8.46 1.42
CA THR A 282 20.31 9.42 0.65
C THR A 282 20.87 8.80 -0.64
N VAL A 283 21.18 7.50 -0.67
CA VAL A 283 21.65 6.76 -1.86
C VAL A 283 20.61 6.81 -2.99
N ASN A 284 19.33 6.94 -2.65
CA ASN A 284 18.23 7.20 -3.59
C ASN A 284 18.35 8.55 -4.32
N CYS A 285 19.15 9.48 -3.80
CA CYS A 285 19.30 10.82 -4.37
C CYS A 285 20.49 10.94 -5.35
N LEU A 286 21.47 10.03 -5.29
CA LEU A 286 22.81 10.24 -5.90
C LEU A 286 23.24 9.23 -6.97
N SER A 287 22.65 8.03 -7.02
CA SER A 287 23.20 6.92 -7.83
C SER A 287 22.35 6.52 -9.04
N SER A 288 21.19 7.13 -9.23
CA SER A 288 20.31 6.89 -10.37
C SER A 288 20.33 8.12 -11.29
N PRO A 289 20.27 7.97 -12.63
CA PRO A 289 19.94 9.10 -13.51
C PRO A 289 18.58 9.73 -13.17
N PHE A 290 17.79 9.07 -12.31
CA PHE A 290 16.54 9.52 -11.72
C PHE A 290 16.78 9.88 -10.23
N LYS A 291 17.12 11.15 -9.94
CA LYS A 291 17.38 11.61 -8.57
C LYS A 291 16.10 11.67 -7.74
N PHE A 292 16.06 11.02 -6.58
CA PHE A 292 14.98 11.20 -5.59
C PHE A 292 15.37 12.23 -4.54
N GLN A 293 14.68 13.36 -4.44
CA GLN A 293 14.95 14.37 -3.41
C GLN A 293 14.09 14.15 -2.17
N LEU A 294 14.73 13.92 -1.02
CA LEU A 294 14.06 13.79 0.27
C LEU A 294 13.61 15.19 0.76
N LEU A 295 12.32 15.51 0.61
CA LEU A 295 11.73 16.70 1.23
C LEU A 295 11.47 16.41 2.72
N THR A 296 12.41 16.81 3.58
CA THR A 296 12.15 16.88 5.02
C THR A 296 11.44 18.21 5.29
N HIS A 297 10.14 18.15 5.60
CA HIS A 297 9.44 19.31 6.14
C HIS A 297 9.88 19.49 7.60
N HIS A 298 10.85 20.37 7.84
CA HIS A 298 11.05 20.94 9.16
C HIS A 298 9.85 21.86 9.44
N GLN A 299 8.88 21.37 10.20
CA GLN A 299 8.00 22.28 10.94
C GLN A 299 8.84 22.86 12.07
N THR A 300 9.07 24.18 11.99
CA THR A 300 9.53 25.02 13.10
C THR A 300 8.32 25.48 13.89
#